data_AF-A0A938EZH4-F1
#
_entry.id   AF-A0A938EZH4-F1
#
_cell.length_a   1.000
_cell.length_b   1.000
_cell.length_c   1.000
_cell.angle_alpha   90.00
_cell.angle_beta   90.00
_cell.angle_gamma   90.00
#
_symmetry.space_group_name_H-M   'P 1'
#
loop_
_entity.id
_entity.type
_entity.pdbx_description
1 polymer ?
#
loop_
_entity_poly.entity_id
_entity_poly.type
_entity_poly.pdbx_seq_one_letter_code
_entity_poly.pdbx_strand_id
1 'polypeptide(L)'
;IVSEKQPLKCKCGSKKLEQDSDVLDTWFSSCLWPFASLGWPDKTEELGYFFPTSVLITGHDIIFFWVARMIMMSLYFMKDVPFGEVFINPLVNDVYGKKMSKSKGNVIDPIEIIEKSGADALRYTLASLTTPGKNLLLGEEKIEGSRNFANKLWNASKFVISGLENSEFLKTPEIIKNLEPDSLSLNLWDRWILSRFAGAIKSVNNYLEKYSFSFACRMLTDFFWNDFCDWYIESAKVRLYSKNNGTDLFLKEKENKVQSNKTPSRTKSAGDGVAAVYVLWHILEQYLRLLHPFMPFITEKIWQSIPHNGCSIMIGPYPVVKDVLPGRFDLDAEAKIGKICSIIGEIRKIRSELKINPALRIEAYIKPSSPVVEKLMEENSSYIIELARLDKLSLFEPPDKKGFISSVKNNSEIYIFLEDVIDLRSELERINNEIAKINTDRKKSYKKLTNPQFLEKAPKKIIQKEETKLKQADKSLKVLNEQLEKIKSII
;
A
#
# COMPACT_ATOMS: atom_id res chain seq x y z
N ILE A 1 -11.36 59.19 13.20
CA ILE A 1 -12.76 58.70 13.14
C ILE A 1 -12.68 57.37 12.40
N VAL A 2 -13.20 56.28 12.96
CA VAL A 2 -13.25 55.00 12.24
C VAL A 2 -14.67 54.84 11.69
N SER A 3 -14.79 54.76 10.37
CA SER A 3 -16.08 54.68 9.67
C SER A 3 -15.86 54.06 8.31
N GLU A 4 -16.78 53.20 7.88
CA GLU A 4 -16.78 52.59 6.54
C GLU A 4 -17.00 53.65 5.45
N LYS A 5 -17.84 54.66 5.73
CA LYS A 5 -18.07 55.81 4.86
C LYS A 5 -17.25 57.01 5.30
N GLN A 6 -16.83 57.84 4.34
CA GLN A 6 -16.07 59.05 4.64
C GLN A 6 -16.83 59.95 5.64
N PRO A 7 -16.28 60.21 6.83
CA PRO A 7 -16.92 61.10 7.78
C PRO A 7 -16.87 62.55 7.28
N LEU A 8 -17.94 63.32 7.53
CA LEU A 8 -18.07 64.70 7.03
C LEU A 8 -17.60 65.78 8.03
N LYS A 9 -17.49 65.44 9.32
CA LYS A 9 -17.18 66.40 10.39
C LYS A 9 -16.47 65.71 11.57
N CYS A 10 -15.50 66.38 12.17
CA CYS A 10 -14.87 65.98 13.43
C CYS A 10 -15.78 66.28 14.63
N LYS A 11 -15.55 65.63 15.77
CA LYS A 11 -16.21 65.93 17.06
C LYS A 11 -16.04 67.40 17.47
N CYS A 12 -14.94 68.05 17.11
CA CYS A 12 -14.71 69.49 17.36
C CYS A 12 -15.46 70.42 16.37
N GLY A 13 -16.19 69.87 15.42
CA GLY A 13 -16.94 70.62 14.42
C GLY A 13 -16.17 71.00 13.15
N SER A 14 -14.87 70.72 13.08
CA SER A 14 -14.08 70.93 11.85
C SER A 14 -14.55 70.00 10.72
N LYS A 15 -14.59 70.52 9.49
CA LYS A 15 -14.78 69.73 8.25
C LYS A 15 -13.44 69.38 7.57
N LYS A 16 -12.33 69.93 8.06
CA LYS A 16 -10.98 69.57 7.61
C LYS A 16 -10.60 68.25 8.26
N LEU A 17 -10.85 67.16 7.53
CA LEU A 17 -10.51 65.81 7.93
C LEU A 17 -9.41 65.31 6.99
N GLU A 18 -8.45 64.61 7.56
CA GLU A 18 -7.40 63.90 6.84
C GLU A 18 -7.55 62.42 7.16
N GLN A 19 -7.48 61.58 6.13
CA GLN A 19 -7.52 60.14 6.30
C GLN A 19 -6.15 59.68 6.80
N ASP A 20 -6.16 58.77 7.76
CA ASP A 20 -4.94 58.13 8.22
C ASP A 20 -4.26 57.40 7.05
N SER A 21 -2.98 57.72 6.81
CA SER A 21 -2.20 57.11 5.74
C SER A 21 -1.71 55.70 6.09
N ASP A 22 -1.85 55.28 7.34
CA ASP A 22 -1.42 53.97 7.80
C ASP A 22 -2.25 52.84 7.18
N VAL A 23 -1.64 51.65 7.15
CA VAL A 23 -2.28 50.40 6.71
C VAL A 23 -2.35 49.41 7.86
N LEU A 24 -3.29 48.47 7.78
CA LEU A 24 -3.42 47.40 8.76
C LEU A 24 -2.42 46.26 8.48
N ASP A 25 -1.95 45.63 9.56
CA ASP A 25 -1.17 44.40 9.53
C ASP A 25 -1.91 43.30 8.72
N THR A 26 -1.21 42.56 7.88
CA THR A 26 -1.80 41.43 7.13
C THR A 26 -2.40 40.37 8.07
N TRP A 27 -1.86 40.22 9.28
CA TRP A 27 -2.43 39.31 10.28
C TRP A 27 -3.73 39.84 10.91
N PHE A 28 -4.03 41.14 10.79
CA PHE A 28 -5.30 41.73 11.24
C PHE A 28 -6.45 41.36 10.31
N SER A 29 -6.24 41.31 8.99
CA SER A 29 -7.28 40.80 8.09
C SER A 29 -7.39 39.27 8.17
N SER A 30 -6.25 38.56 8.21
CA SER A 30 -6.22 37.09 8.20
C SER A 30 -6.87 36.45 9.44
N CYS A 31 -6.89 37.15 10.58
CA CYS A 31 -7.52 36.64 11.80
C CYS A 31 -9.05 36.72 11.78
N LEU A 32 -9.65 37.48 10.85
CA LEU A 32 -11.09 37.54 10.67
C LEU A 32 -11.63 36.43 9.75
N TRP A 33 -10.73 35.65 9.13
CA TRP A 33 -11.04 34.64 8.11
C TRP A 33 -12.23 33.71 8.45
N PRO A 34 -12.37 33.13 9.65
CA PRO A 34 -13.38 32.10 9.93
C PRO A 34 -14.84 32.57 9.78
N PHE A 35 -15.08 33.88 9.86
CA PHE A 35 -16.43 34.46 9.80
C PHE A 35 -16.54 35.54 8.73
N ALA A 36 -15.47 36.32 8.47
CA ALA A 36 -15.47 37.31 7.39
C ALA A 36 -15.60 36.67 6.00
N SER A 37 -14.99 35.50 5.79
CA SER A 37 -15.13 34.77 4.52
C SER A 37 -16.55 34.24 4.28
N LEU A 38 -17.37 34.15 5.33
CA LEU A 38 -18.76 33.73 5.29
C LEU A 38 -19.74 34.91 5.20
N GLY A 39 -19.25 36.14 5.08
CA GLY A 39 -20.09 37.33 4.90
C GLY A 39 -20.32 38.17 6.16
N TRP A 40 -19.64 37.88 7.27
CA TRP A 40 -19.59 38.81 8.41
C TRP A 40 -19.03 40.18 7.97
N PRO A 41 -19.58 41.32 8.42
CA PRO A 41 -20.46 41.51 9.59
C PRO A 41 -21.95 41.23 9.36
N ASP A 42 -22.37 40.91 8.14
CA ASP A 42 -23.76 40.58 7.86
C ASP A 42 -24.13 39.19 8.39
N LYS A 43 -25.42 38.99 8.64
CA LYS A 43 -25.98 37.69 9.09
C LYS A 43 -26.41 36.87 7.88
N THR A 44 -25.45 36.33 7.17
CA THR A 44 -25.68 35.46 6.01
C THR A 44 -26.11 34.05 6.43
N GLU A 45 -26.71 33.31 5.51
CA GLU A 45 -27.09 31.90 5.73
C GLU A 45 -25.85 31.03 5.88
N GLU A 46 -24.80 31.30 5.10
CA GLU A 46 -23.52 30.60 5.14
C GLU A 46 -22.82 30.76 6.49
N LEU A 47 -22.86 31.97 7.07
CA LEU A 47 -22.33 32.19 8.42
C LEU A 47 -23.13 31.40 9.46
N GLY A 48 -24.46 31.33 9.34
CA GLY A 48 -25.31 30.55 10.24
C GLY A 48 -25.10 29.03 10.12
N TYR A 49 -24.74 28.54 8.94
CA TYR A 49 -24.57 27.11 8.67
C TYR A 49 -23.15 26.60 8.93
N PHE A 50 -22.11 27.33 8.50
CA PHE A 50 -20.72 26.86 8.49
C PHE A 50 -19.87 27.34 9.68
N PHE A 51 -20.35 28.31 10.48
CA PHE A 51 -19.66 28.77 11.68
C PHE A 51 -20.32 28.21 12.95
N PRO A 52 -19.55 27.65 13.92
CA PRO A 52 -18.11 27.43 13.87
C PRO A 52 -17.69 26.31 12.90
N THR A 53 -16.50 26.43 12.31
CA THR A 53 -16.01 25.41 11.34
C THR A 53 -15.57 24.13 12.05
N SER A 54 -15.49 22.99 11.35
CA SER A 54 -15.16 21.72 12.00
C SER A 54 -13.65 21.60 12.34
N VAL A 55 -12.77 21.81 11.36
CA VAL A 55 -11.33 21.55 11.49
C VAL A 55 -10.51 22.62 10.78
N LEU A 56 -9.56 23.24 11.48
CA LEU A 56 -8.51 24.05 10.86
C LEU A 56 -7.25 23.23 10.61
N ILE A 57 -6.76 23.19 9.37
CA ILE A 57 -5.51 22.53 8.99
C ILE A 57 -4.43 23.58 8.72
N THR A 58 -3.30 23.51 9.42
CA THR A 58 -2.19 24.47 9.21
C THR A 58 -0.84 23.95 9.71
N GLY A 59 0.25 24.55 9.25
CA GLY A 59 1.60 24.34 9.77
C GLY A 59 1.81 24.96 11.15
N HIS A 60 2.75 24.40 11.91
CA HIS A 60 3.07 24.87 13.27
C HIS A 60 3.76 26.24 13.32
N ASP A 61 4.26 26.75 12.18
CA ASP A 61 5.00 28.01 12.10
C ASP A 61 4.11 29.26 12.19
N ILE A 62 2.79 29.13 12.02
CA ILE A 62 1.83 30.25 12.09
C ILE A 62 0.78 30.09 13.20
N ILE A 63 1.05 29.26 14.21
CA ILE A 63 0.14 29.09 15.36
C ILE A 63 -0.16 30.42 16.05
N PHE A 64 0.87 31.21 16.38
CA PHE A 64 0.67 32.49 17.07
C PHE A 64 0.21 33.62 16.16
N PHE A 65 0.69 33.63 14.91
CA PHE A 65 0.37 34.70 13.97
C PHE A 65 -1.04 34.57 13.38
N TRP A 66 -1.56 33.35 13.29
CA TRP A 66 -2.85 33.09 12.64
C TRP A 66 -3.86 32.40 13.56
N VAL A 67 -3.57 31.18 14.02
CA VAL A 67 -4.52 30.35 14.79
C VAL A 67 -4.98 31.07 16.06
N ALA A 68 -4.03 31.53 16.88
CA ALA A 68 -4.31 32.25 18.12
C ALA A 68 -5.10 33.55 17.86
N ARG A 69 -4.74 34.29 16.79
CA ARG A 69 -5.44 35.53 16.46
C ARG A 69 -6.87 35.28 15.98
N MET A 70 -7.12 34.22 15.21
CA MET A 70 -8.47 33.81 14.82
C MET A 70 -9.33 33.49 16.05
N ILE A 71 -8.77 32.74 17.01
CA ILE A 71 -9.46 32.43 18.26
C ILE A 71 -9.79 33.72 19.02
N MET A 72 -8.83 34.62 19.18
CA MET A 72 -9.04 35.90 19.88
C MET A 72 -10.14 36.75 19.23
N MET A 73 -10.09 36.92 17.91
CA MET A 73 -11.08 37.75 17.21
C MET A 73 -12.46 37.10 17.17
N SER A 74 -12.53 35.77 17.00
CA SER A 74 -13.79 35.03 17.03
C SER A 74 -14.45 35.14 18.41
N LEU A 75 -13.71 34.92 19.50
CA LEU A 75 -14.22 35.09 20.85
C LEU A 75 -14.65 36.53 21.14
N TYR A 76 -13.99 37.51 20.51
CA TYR A 76 -14.36 38.91 20.65
C TYR A 76 -15.63 39.27 19.88
N PHE A 77 -15.70 38.97 18.57
CA PHE A 77 -16.80 39.39 17.69
C PHE A 77 -17.97 38.42 17.69
N MET A 78 -17.69 37.13 17.56
CA MET A 78 -18.69 36.07 17.40
C MET A 78 -19.13 35.44 18.73
N LYS A 79 -18.34 35.63 19.79
CA LYS A 79 -18.56 35.05 21.13
C LYS A 79 -18.53 33.52 21.14
N ASP A 80 -17.86 32.92 20.16
CA ASP A 80 -17.66 31.48 20.04
C ASP A 80 -16.28 31.17 19.44
N VAL A 81 -15.83 29.92 19.56
CA VAL A 81 -14.59 29.45 18.95
C VAL A 81 -14.74 29.38 17.42
N PRO A 82 -13.68 29.65 16.65
CA PRO A 82 -13.78 29.66 15.17
C PRO A 82 -13.80 28.26 14.54
N PHE A 83 -13.29 27.26 15.25
CA PHE A 83 -13.18 25.88 14.82
C PHE A 83 -13.25 24.92 16.01
N GLY A 84 -13.83 23.74 15.80
CA GLY A 84 -13.90 22.68 16.81
C GLY A 84 -12.55 21.98 17.06
N GLU A 85 -11.80 21.70 16.00
CA GLU A 85 -10.49 21.03 16.08
C GLU A 85 -9.41 21.78 15.28
N VAL A 86 -8.14 21.60 15.68
CA VAL A 86 -6.98 22.11 14.94
C VAL A 86 -6.01 20.97 14.64
N PHE A 87 -5.82 20.69 13.36
CA PHE A 87 -4.82 19.74 12.89
C PHE A 87 -3.54 20.47 12.45
N ILE A 88 -2.48 20.29 13.23
CA ILE A 88 -1.17 20.87 12.94
C ILE A 88 -0.34 19.93 12.08
N ASN A 89 -0.17 20.25 10.80
CA ASN A 89 0.58 19.41 9.87
C ASN A 89 2.10 19.67 9.95
N PRO A 90 2.93 18.65 9.64
CA PRO A 90 4.36 18.78 9.43
C PRO A 90 4.73 19.83 8.38
N LEU A 91 5.89 20.48 8.54
CA LEU A 91 6.51 21.23 7.45
C LEU A 91 7.24 20.28 6.50
N VAL A 92 7.28 20.63 5.22
CA VAL A 92 8.05 19.91 4.20
C VAL A 92 9.49 20.41 4.22
N ASN A 93 10.40 19.49 4.49
CA ASN A 93 11.84 19.70 4.48
C ASN A 93 12.50 18.88 3.38
N ASP A 94 13.70 19.31 2.97
CA ASP A 94 14.53 18.51 2.08
C ASP A 94 15.01 17.20 2.75
N VAL A 95 15.67 16.34 1.97
CA VAL A 95 16.21 15.05 2.44
C VAL A 95 17.23 15.18 3.59
N TYR A 96 17.77 16.37 3.82
CA TYR A 96 18.71 16.66 4.91
C TYR A 96 18.03 17.30 6.13
N GLY A 97 16.70 17.45 6.10
CA GLY A 97 15.91 18.02 7.18
C GLY A 97 15.92 19.55 7.25
N LYS A 98 16.41 20.24 6.21
CA LYS A 98 16.33 21.72 6.17
C LYS A 98 14.97 22.15 5.63
N LYS A 99 14.37 23.17 6.27
CA LYS A 99 13.17 23.84 5.76
C LYS A 99 13.43 24.31 4.32
N MET A 100 12.53 23.95 3.41
CA MET A 100 12.59 24.39 2.02
C MET A 100 12.39 25.91 1.95
N SER A 101 13.26 26.62 1.24
CA SER A 101 13.08 28.05 0.99
C SER A 101 13.75 28.47 -0.32
N LYS A 102 13.14 29.41 -1.05
CA LYS A 102 13.68 29.91 -2.33
C LYS A 102 15.12 30.40 -2.17
N SER A 103 15.42 31.07 -1.06
CA SER A 103 16.77 31.55 -0.71
C SER A 103 17.83 30.46 -0.53
N LYS A 104 17.44 29.22 -0.22
CA LYS A 104 18.36 28.09 -0.03
C LYS A 104 18.52 27.23 -1.29
N GLY A 105 17.76 27.50 -2.35
CA GLY A 105 17.79 26.73 -3.59
C GLY A 105 17.35 25.27 -3.44
N ASN A 106 16.70 24.90 -2.32
CA ASN A 106 16.26 23.54 -2.01
C ASN A 106 14.74 23.35 -2.12
N VAL A 107 14.08 24.25 -2.86
CA VAL A 107 12.64 24.14 -3.15
C VAL A 107 12.45 23.17 -4.28
N ILE A 108 11.50 22.26 -4.12
CA ILE A 108 11.01 21.42 -5.22
C ILE A 108 9.65 21.99 -5.62
N ASP A 109 9.50 22.37 -6.89
CA ASP A 109 8.22 22.87 -7.38
C ASP A 109 7.23 21.69 -7.47
N PRO A 110 6.06 21.76 -6.81
CA PRO A 110 5.06 20.70 -6.90
C PRO A 110 4.60 20.45 -8.34
N ILE A 111 4.59 21.46 -9.21
CA ILE A 111 4.19 21.31 -10.62
C ILE A 111 5.18 20.43 -11.38
N GLU A 112 6.49 20.63 -11.18
CA GLU A 112 7.52 19.77 -11.80
C GLU A 112 7.39 18.31 -11.35
N ILE A 113 7.06 18.08 -10.06
CA ILE A 113 6.80 16.72 -9.55
C ILE A 113 5.56 16.13 -10.22
N ILE A 114 4.47 16.91 -10.35
CA ILE A 114 3.21 16.48 -10.96
C ILE A 114 3.44 16.10 -12.42
N GLU A 115 4.17 16.91 -13.18
CA GLU A 115 4.49 16.61 -14.58
C GLU A 115 5.33 15.32 -14.71
N LYS A 116 6.31 15.12 -13.83
CA LYS A 116 7.21 13.96 -13.86
C LYS A 116 6.57 12.66 -13.34
N SER A 117 5.76 12.75 -12.28
CA SER A 117 5.32 11.59 -11.48
C SER A 117 3.80 11.47 -11.28
N GLY A 118 3.03 12.51 -11.62
CA GLY A 118 1.58 12.57 -11.45
C GLY A 118 1.13 13.17 -10.11
N ALA A 119 -0.04 13.82 -10.12
CA ALA A 119 -0.62 14.44 -8.93
C ALA A 119 -0.95 13.44 -7.82
N ASP A 120 -1.44 12.25 -8.17
CA ASP A 120 -1.73 11.20 -7.19
C ASP A 120 -0.46 10.73 -6.46
N ALA A 121 0.67 10.61 -7.17
CA ALA A 121 1.93 10.22 -6.57
C ALA A 121 2.40 11.25 -5.54
N LEU A 122 2.30 12.55 -5.87
CA LEU A 122 2.66 13.62 -4.93
C LEU A 122 1.72 13.64 -3.72
N ARG A 123 0.40 13.63 -3.93
CA ARG A 123 -0.61 13.62 -2.85
C ARG A 123 -0.40 12.46 -1.90
N TYR A 124 -0.26 11.24 -2.44
CA TYR A 124 -0.05 10.05 -1.64
C TYR A 124 1.27 10.06 -0.88
N THR A 125 2.34 10.59 -1.50
CA THR A 125 3.64 10.73 -0.82
C THR A 125 3.54 11.67 0.37
N LEU A 126 2.88 12.82 0.21
CA LEU A 126 2.72 13.77 1.31
C LEU A 126 1.88 13.18 2.45
N ALA A 127 0.73 12.58 2.12
CA ALA A 127 -0.14 11.94 3.11
C ALA A 127 0.55 10.78 3.86
N SER A 128 1.25 9.91 3.13
CA SER A 128 1.96 8.75 3.71
C SER A 128 3.10 9.14 4.65
N LEU A 129 3.68 10.33 4.48
CA LEU A 129 4.76 10.85 5.32
C LEU A 129 4.27 11.78 6.44
N THR A 130 2.96 12.01 6.55
CA THR A 130 2.36 12.86 7.58
C THR A 130 2.40 12.15 8.94
N THR A 131 3.56 12.19 9.60
CA THR A 131 3.75 11.65 10.95
C THR A 131 3.64 12.77 11.99
N PRO A 132 2.74 12.68 12.98
CA PRO A 132 2.61 13.70 14.01
C PRO A 132 3.95 14.02 14.71
N GLY A 133 4.24 15.30 14.90
CA GLY A 133 5.40 15.78 15.67
C GLY A 133 6.75 15.75 14.94
N LYS A 134 6.80 15.38 13.66
CA LYS A 134 8.04 15.43 12.86
C LYS A 134 7.80 16.11 11.52
N ASN A 135 8.77 16.90 11.08
CA ASN A 135 8.77 17.44 9.73
C ASN A 135 8.93 16.32 8.69
N LEU A 136 8.31 16.52 7.54
CA LEU A 136 8.33 15.60 6.42
C LEU A 136 9.66 15.75 5.69
N LEU A 137 10.36 14.64 5.45
CA LEU A 137 11.56 14.61 4.60
C LEU A 137 11.16 14.17 3.20
N LEU A 138 11.07 15.12 2.27
CA LEU A 138 10.69 14.84 0.90
C LEU A 138 11.93 14.49 0.08
N GLY A 139 11.92 13.32 -0.55
CA GLY A 139 12.96 12.86 -1.46
C GLY A 139 12.35 12.17 -2.68
N GLU A 140 13.06 12.22 -3.81
CA GLU A 140 12.59 11.65 -5.08
C GLU A 140 12.23 10.16 -4.95
N GLU A 141 13.01 9.38 -4.19
CA GLU A 141 12.75 7.95 -3.97
C GLU A 141 11.37 7.67 -3.35
N LYS A 142 10.87 8.56 -2.49
CA LYS A 142 9.54 8.41 -1.86
C LYS A 142 8.43 8.68 -2.87
N ILE A 143 8.62 9.67 -3.72
CA ILE A 143 7.69 10.01 -4.81
C ILE A 143 7.63 8.86 -5.83
N GLU A 144 8.81 8.34 -6.19
CA GLU A 144 8.91 7.18 -7.09
C GLU A 144 8.19 5.95 -6.51
N GLY A 145 8.35 5.69 -5.21
CA GLY A 145 7.62 4.63 -4.52
C GLY A 145 6.09 4.76 -4.67
N SER A 146 5.54 5.96 -4.44
CA SER A 146 4.10 6.22 -4.61
C SER A 146 3.64 6.11 -6.06
N ARG A 147 4.47 6.53 -7.03
CA ARG A 147 4.19 6.33 -8.47
C ARG A 147 4.18 4.84 -8.83
N ASN A 148 5.13 4.07 -8.30
CA ASN A 148 5.19 2.62 -8.52
C ASN A 148 3.96 1.91 -7.92
N PHE A 149 3.46 2.39 -6.78
CA PHE A 149 2.21 1.93 -6.21
C PHE A 149 0.99 2.24 -7.11
N ALA A 150 0.89 3.44 -7.66
CA ALA A 150 -0.16 3.77 -8.64
C ALA A 150 -0.08 2.87 -9.88
N ASN A 151 1.12 2.56 -10.37
CA ASN A 151 1.33 1.62 -11.48
C ASN A 151 0.90 0.18 -11.12
N LYS A 152 1.18 -0.29 -9.90
CA LYS A 152 0.72 -1.59 -9.41
C LYS A 152 -0.81 -1.64 -9.34
N LEU A 153 -1.46 -0.58 -8.85
CA LEU A 153 -2.92 -0.43 -8.86
C LEU A 153 -3.50 -0.53 -10.26
N TRP A 154 -2.92 0.21 -11.23
CA TRP A 154 -3.35 0.16 -12.62
C TRP A 154 -3.25 -1.25 -13.22
N ASN A 155 -2.13 -1.93 -12.99
CA ASN A 155 -1.90 -3.28 -13.55
C ASN A 155 -2.82 -4.34 -12.94
N ALA A 156 -3.03 -4.31 -11.62
CA ALA A 156 -3.98 -5.19 -10.97
C ALA A 156 -5.41 -4.93 -11.45
N SER A 157 -5.79 -3.66 -11.64
CA SER A 157 -7.12 -3.30 -12.13
C SER A 157 -7.39 -3.81 -13.55
N LYS A 158 -6.40 -3.73 -14.46
CA LYS A 158 -6.52 -4.31 -15.80
C LYS A 158 -6.80 -5.82 -15.78
N PHE A 159 -6.19 -6.55 -14.85
CA PHE A 159 -6.46 -7.98 -14.68
C PHE A 159 -7.91 -8.23 -14.26
N VAL A 160 -8.44 -7.45 -13.32
CA VAL A 160 -9.84 -7.56 -12.88
C VAL A 160 -10.80 -7.18 -14.02
N ILE A 161 -10.54 -6.08 -14.73
CA ILE A 161 -11.34 -5.65 -15.90
C ILE A 161 -11.41 -6.75 -16.95
N SER A 162 -10.27 -7.34 -17.31
CA SER A 162 -10.22 -8.45 -18.28
C SER A 162 -11.05 -9.65 -17.81
N GLY A 163 -11.05 -9.97 -16.51
CA GLY A 163 -11.90 -11.02 -15.97
C GLY A 163 -13.39 -10.72 -16.04
N LEU A 164 -13.78 -9.46 -15.87
CA LEU A 164 -15.17 -9.01 -16.00
C LEU A 164 -15.64 -9.07 -17.46
N GLU A 165 -14.83 -8.59 -18.41
CA GLU A 165 -15.15 -8.60 -19.84
C GLU A 165 -15.36 -10.03 -20.38
N ASN A 166 -14.54 -10.97 -19.88
CA ASN A 166 -14.61 -12.38 -20.23
C ASN A 166 -15.74 -13.15 -19.54
N SER A 167 -16.35 -12.57 -18.50
CA SER A 167 -17.47 -13.18 -17.78
C SER A 167 -18.80 -12.83 -18.43
N GLU A 168 -19.62 -13.83 -18.77
CA GLU A 168 -20.99 -13.60 -19.23
C GLU A 168 -21.91 -13.09 -18.10
N PHE A 169 -21.53 -13.32 -16.84
CA PHE A 169 -22.36 -13.06 -15.66
C PHE A 169 -22.06 -11.72 -14.96
N LEU A 170 -21.01 -10.99 -15.34
CA LEU A 170 -20.53 -9.82 -14.58
C LEU A 170 -20.32 -8.57 -15.47
N LYS A 171 -21.10 -8.44 -16.55
CA LYS A 171 -20.91 -7.37 -17.53
C LYS A 171 -21.52 -6.03 -17.14
N THR A 172 -22.59 -6.03 -16.35
CA THR A 172 -23.28 -4.78 -15.96
C THR A 172 -23.53 -4.69 -14.46
N PRO A 173 -23.62 -3.46 -13.92
CA PRO A 173 -23.94 -3.24 -12.50
C PRO A 173 -25.24 -3.92 -12.06
N GLU A 174 -26.26 -3.97 -12.92
CA GLU A 174 -27.55 -4.59 -12.61
C GLU A 174 -27.43 -6.10 -12.41
N ILE A 175 -26.66 -6.78 -13.25
CA ILE A 175 -26.46 -8.23 -13.13
C ILE A 175 -25.71 -8.55 -11.84
N ILE A 176 -24.70 -7.74 -11.51
CA ILE A 176 -23.90 -7.90 -10.30
C ILE A 176 -24.72 -7.64 -9.03
N LYS A 177 -25.60 -6.62 -9.02
CA LYS A 177 -26.49 -6.37 -7.88
C LYS A 177 -27.50 -7.49 -7.63
N ASN A 178 -27.91 -8.18 -8.69
CA ASN A 178 -28.88 -9.27 -8.61
C ASN A 178 -28.24 -10.62 -8.23
N LEU A 179 -26.90 -10.69 -8.15
CA LEU A 179 -26.21 -11.84 -7.61
C LEU A 179 -26.34 -11.82 -6.08
N GLU A 180 -27.18 -12.72 -5.55
CA GLU A 180 -27.23 -12.95 -4.12
C GLU A 180 -25.88 -13.49 -3.64
N PRO A 181 -25.22 -12.87 -2.65
CA PRO A 181 -23.93 -13.33 -2.14
C PRO A 181 -23.93 -14.79 -1.69
N ASP A 182 -25.06 -15.27 -1.15
CA ASP A 182 -25.21 -16.66 -0.71
C ASP A 182 -25.27 -17.66 -1.88
N SER A 183 -25.53 -17.18 -3.10
CA SER A 183 -25.46 -17.97 -4.32
C SER A 183 -24.02 -18.14 -4.85
N LEU A 184 -23.08 -17.33 -4.35
CA LEU A 184 -21.66 -17.48 -4.66
C LEU A 184 -21.07 -18.57 -3.77
N SER A 185 -20.57 -19.63 -4.40
CA SER A 185 -19.81 -20.68 -3.69
C SER A 185 -18.42 -20.16 -3.31
N LEU A 186 -18.35 -19.28 -2.31
CA LEU A 186 -17.09 -18.70 -1.82
C LEU A 186 -16.19 -19.76 -1.21
N ASN A 187 -14.99 -19.90 -1.75
CA ASN A 187 -14.02 -20.84 -1.20
C ASN A 187 -13.21 -20.23 -0.06
N LEU A 188 -12.24 -20.99 0.46
CA LEU A 188 -11.41 -20.57 1.58
C LEU A 188 -10.60 -19.29 1.29
N TRP A 189 -10.08 -19.13 0.06
CA TRP A 189 -9.32 -17.94 -0.34
C TRP A 189 -10.19 -16.69 -0.47
N ASP A 190 -11.43 -16.85 -0.94
CA ASP A 190 -12.41 -15.75 -1.03
C ASP A 190 -12.78 -15.25 0.36
N ARG A 191 -13.17 -16.18 1.25
CA ARG A 191 -13.50 -15.88 2.65
C ARG A 191 -12.34 -15.19 3.36
N TRP A 192 -11.11 -15.67 3.11
CA TRP A 192 -9.91 -15.08 3.65
C TRP A 192 -9.72 -13.62 3.21
N ILE A 193 -9.68 -13.35 1.90
CA ILE A 193 -9.38 -11.98 1.43
C ILE A 193 -10.47 -10.99 1.82
N LEU A 194 -11.73 -11.43 1.85
CA LEU A 194 -12.86 -10.62 2.29
C LEU A 194 -12.73 -10.26 3.78
N SER A 195 -12.31 -11.21 4.64
CA SER A 195 -12.01 -10.93 6.05
C SER A 195 -10.85 -9.93 6.20
N ARG A 196 -9.76 -10.13 5.45
CA ARG A 196 -8.61 -9.20 5.43
C ARG A 196 -9.03 -7.79 5.01
N PHE A 197 -9.87 -7.70 4.00
CA PHE A 197 -10.37 -6.42 3.49
C PHE A 197 -11.28 -5.71 4.50
N ALA A 198 -12.18 -6.44 5.17
CA ALA A 198 -12.97 -5.90 6.27
C ALA A 198 -12.06 -5.34 7.39
N GLY A 199 -10.95 -6.01 7.70
CA GLY A 199 -9.93 -5.52 8.63
C GLY A 199 -9.24 -4.24 8.16
N ALA A 200 -8.90 -4.16 6.88
CA ALA A 200 -8.31 -2.98 6.27
C ALA A 200 -9.27 -1.78 6.33
N ILE A 201 -10.55 -1.96 5.95
CA ILE A 201 -11.59 -0.91 6.04
C ILE A 201 -11.74 -0.40 7.47
N LYS A 202 -11.87 -1.30 8.45
CA LYS A 202 -12.00 -0.90 9.86
C LYS A 202 -10.81 -0.07 10.31
N SER A 203 -9.61 -0.49 9.94
CA SER A 203 -8.37 0.18 10.33
C SER A 203 -8.24 1.55 9.68
N VAL A 204 -8.47 1.65 8.37
CA VAL A 204 -8.42 2.91 7.61
C VAL A 204 -9.42 3.93 8.16
N ASN A 205 -10.68 3.53 8.37
CA ASN A 205 -11.69 4.41 8.96
C ASN A 205 -11.26 4.95 10.33
N ASN A 206 -10.81 4.07 11.24
CA ASN A 206 -10.31 4.50 12.56
C ASN A 206 -9.06 5.40 12.48
N TYR A 207 -8.19 5.21 11.48
CA TYR A 207 -7.05 6.11 11.27
C TYR A 207 -7.50 7.48 10.74
N LEU A 208 -8.48 7.53 9.85
CA LEU A 208 -9.03 8.79 9.33
C LEU A 208 -9.74 9.60 10.41
N GLU A 209 -10.54 8.95 11.27
CA GLU A 209 -11.16 9.58 12.45
C GLU A 209 -10.13 10.23 13.39
N LYS A 210 -8.89 9.76 13.37
CA LYS A 210 -7.79 10.24 14.22
C LYS A 210 -6.76 11.07 13.45
N TYR A 211 -7.08 11.54 12.24
CA TYR A 211 -6.18 12.30 11.35
C TYR A 211 -4.83 11.60 11.11
N SER A 212 -4.78 10.27 11.23
CA SER A 212 -3.60 9.44 11.13
C SER A 212 -3.38 8.98 9.68
N PHE A 213 -3.27 9.94 8.76
CA PHE A 213 -3.23 9.70 7.31
C PHE A 213 -2.07 8.79 6.87
N SER A 214 -0.91 8.88 7.52
CA SER A 214 0.24 8.03 7.23
C SER A 214 -0.03 6.55 7.52
N PHE A 215 -0.72 6.26 8.63
CA PHE A 215 -1.14 4.89 8.97
C PHE A 215 -2.25 4.38 8.05
N ALA A 216 -3.18 5.24 7.64
CA ALA A 216 -4.18 4.90 6.64
C ALA A 216 -3.54 4.52 5.30
N CYS A 217 -2.61 5.35 4.78
CA CYS A 217 -1.86 5.05 3.55
C CYS A 217 -1.09 3.74 3.67
N ARG A 218 -0.40 3.52 4.81
CA ARG A 218 0.32 2.27 5.03
C ARG A 218 -0.60 1.06 4.99
N MET A 219 -1.76 1.11 5.67
CA MET A 219 -2.73 0.01 5.65
C MET A 219 -3.27 -0.26 4.24
N LEU A 220 -3.57 0.79 3.47
CA LEU A 220 -4.02 0.67 2.08
C LEU A 220 -2.96 0.00 1.20
N THR A 221 -1.72 0.47 1.26
CA THR A 221 -0.60 -0.13 0.52
C THR A 221 -0.34 -1.57 0.95
N ASP A 222 -0.28 -1.83 2.26
CA ASP A 222 0.02 -3.16 2.80
C ASP A 222 -1.05 -4.17 2.39
N PHE A 223 -2.34 -3.84 2.51
CA PHE A 223 -3.44 -4.71 2.06
C PHE A 223 -3.38 -4.94 0.55
N PHE A 224 -3.32 -3.87 -0.25
CA PHE A 224 -3.44 -4.00 -1.70
C PHE A 224 -2.26 -4.75 -2.31
N TRP A 225 -1.05 -4.49 -1.82
CA TRP A 225 0.14 -5.12 -2.35
C TRP A 225 0.28 -6.55 -1.82
N ASN A 226 0.28 -6.72 -0.50
CA ASN A 226 0.66 -7.99 0.10
C ASN A 226 -0.50 -8.99 0.14
N ASP A 227 -1.72 -8.55 0.48
CA ASP A 227 -2.86 -9.47 0.60
C ASP A 227 -3.56 -9.64 -0.75
N PHE A 228 -3.94 -8.53 -1.41
CA PHE A 228 -4.73 -8.59 -2.64
C PHE A 228 -3.90 -8.99 -3.86
N CYS A 229 -2.79 -8.31 -4.16
CA CYS A 229 -2.01 -8.60 -5.36
C CYS A 229 -1.17 -9.87 -5.23
N ASP A 230 -0.36 -9.99 -4.19
CA ASP A 230 0.66 -11.05 -4.11
C ASP A 230 0.07 -12.43 -3.77
N TRP A 231 -1.10 -12.48 -3.13
CA TRP A 231 -1.77 -13.72 -2.76
C TRP A 231 -3.11 -13.91 -3.47
N TYR A 232 -4.07 -12.99 -3.32
CA TYR A 232 -5.42 -13.26 -3.79
C TYR A 232 -5.57 -13.25 -5.31
N ILE A 233 -4.96 -12.28 -6.01
CA ILE A 233 -4.92 -12.30 -7.48
C ILE A 233 -4.25 -13.57 -7.98
N GLU A 234 -3.11 -13.97 -7.40
CA GLU A 234 -2.39 -15.17 -7.82
C GLU A 234 -3.17 -16.46 -7.52
N SER A 235 -3.89 -16.56 -6.39
CA SER A 235 -4.76 -17.71 -6.11
C SER A 235 -6.01 -17.71 -6.99
N ALA A 236 -6.56 -16.55 -7.32
CA ALA A 236 -7.66 -16.43 -8.28
C ALA A 236 -7.24 -16.96 -9.66
N LYS A 237 -6.02 -16.65 -10.14
CA LYS A 237 -5.50 -17.19 -11.41
C LYS A 237 -5.53 -18.72 -11.46
N VAL A 238 -5.25 -19.42 -10.36
CA VAL A 238 -5.31 -20.90 -10.31
C VAL A 238 -6.70 -21.39 -10.71
N ARG A 239 -7.76 -20.70 -10.29
CA ARG A 239 -9.15 -21.05 -10.63
C ARG A 239 -9.54 -20.63 -12.04
N LEU A 240 -9.08 -19.46 -12.45
CA LEU A 240 -9.46 -18.84 -13.73
C LEU A 240 -8.77 -19.49 -14.94
N TYR A 241 -7.63 -20.13 -14.73
CA TYR A 241 -6.85 -20.84 -15.76
C TYR A 241 -6.86 -22.38 -15.61
N SER A 242 -7.57 -22.92 -14.62
CA SER A 242 -7.65 -24.38 -14.44
C SER A 242 -8.47 -25.01 -15.56
N LYS A 243 -7.83 -25.85 -16.37
CA LYS A 243 -8.43 -26.59 -17.50
C LYS A 243 -9.58 -27.53 -17.10
N ASN A 244 -9.77 -27.82 -15.81
CA ASN A 244 -10.64 -28.91 -15.35
C ASN A 244 -12.09 -28.51 -15.04
N ASN A 245 -12.45 -27.21 -15.00
CA ASN A 245 -13.76 -26.78 -14.47
C ASN A 245 -14.74 -26.18 -15.49
N GLY A 246 -14.53 -26.36 -16.80
CA GLY A 246 -15.54 -26.03 -17.83
C GLY A 246 -15.94 -24.54 -17.94
N THR A 247 -15.32 -23.65 -17.16
CA THR A 247 -15.45 -22.20 -17.25
C THR A 247 -14.09 -21.59 -17.55
N ASP A 248 -13.55 -21.89 -18.73
CA ASP A 248 -12.36 -21.23 -19.27
C ASP A 248 -12.73 -19.78 -19.63
N LEU A 249 -12.62 -18.89 -18.66
CA LEU A 249 -12.87 -17.46 -18.84
C LEU A 249 -11.72 -16.79 -19.62
N PHE A 250 -10.48 -17.28 -19.52
CA PHE A 250 -9.31 -16.59 -20.08
C PHE A 250 -8.53 -17.33 -21.17
N LEU A 251 -8.86 -18.60 -21.49
CA LEU A 251 -8.12 -19.38 -22.51
C LEU A 251 -8.62 -19.20 -23.96
N LYS A 252 -9.68 -18.41 -24.18
CA LYS A 252 -10.32 -18.28 -25.52
C LYS A 252 -9.59 -17.42 -26.55
N GLU A 253 -8.46 -16.79 -26.23
CA GLU A 253 -7.74 -15.94 -27.21
C GLU A 253 -6.90 -16.70 -28.25
N LYS A 254 -6.75 -18.04 -28.17
CA LYS A 254 -5.96 -18.79 -29.15
C LYS A 254 -6.71 -19.68 -30.14
N GLU A 255 -8.02 -19.86 -29.99
CA GLU A 255 -8.80 -20.69 -30.92
C GLU A 255 -10.08 -19.96 -31.34
N ASN A 256 -9.99 -19.25 -32.46
CA ASN A 256 -11.15 -18.61 -33.06
C ASN A 256 -11.85 -19.58 -34.03
N LYS A 257 -13.19 -19.59 -33.92
CA LYS A 257 -14.22 -20.05 -34.88
C LYS A 257 -14.57 -21.54 -34.93
N VAL A 258 -15.48 -21.96 -34.03
CA VAL A 258 -16.70 -22.68 -34.46
C VAL A 258 -17.88 -22.19 -33.64
N GLN A 259 -18.93 -21.75 -34.33
CA GLN A 259 -20.21 -21.36 -33.76
C GLN A 259 -20.88 -22.53 -33.02
N SER A 260 -21.38 -22.28 -31.82
CA SER A 260 -22.53 -23.03 -31.32
C SER A 260 -23.48 -22.11 -30.57
N ASN A 261 -24.57 -21.75 -31.24
CA ASN A 261 -25.76 -21.19 -30.62
C ASN A 261 -26.36 -22.23 -29.66
N LYS A 262 -26.21 -22.01 -28.36
CA LYS A 262 -27.09 -22.61 -27.35
C LYS A 262 -27.39 -21.56 -26.28
N THR A 263 -28.65 -21.14 -26.24
CA THR A 263 -29.25 -20.29 -25.20
C THR A 263 -29.07 -20.95 -23.82
N PRO A 264 -28.49 -20.30 -22.81
CA PRO A 264 -28.37 -20.91 -21.49
C PRO A 264 -29.67 -20.75 -20.69
N SER A 265 -30.20 -21.89 -20.24
CA SER A 265 -31.24 -22.01 -19.22
C SER A 265 -30.81 -21.38 -17.89
N ARG A 266 -31.69 -20.54 -17.33
CA ARG A 266 -31.57 -19.88 -16.02
C ARG A 266 -31.75 -20.91 -14.89
N THR A 267 -30.64 -21.42 -14.35
CA THR A 267 -30.39 -21.83 -12.94
C THR A 267 -29.18 -22.76 -12.91
N LYS A 268 -27.97 -22.20 -13.02
CA LYS A 268 -26.71 -22.88 -12.67
C LYS A 268 -26.03 -22.01 -11.62
N SER A 269 -25.70 -22.60 -10.47
CA SER A 269 -24.81 -22.01 -9.48
C SER A 269 -23.59 -21.41 -10.18
N ALA A 270 -23.26 -20.15 -9.90
CA ALA A 270 -22.09 -19.50 -10.45
C ALA A 270 -20.84 -20.34 -10.08
N GLY A 271 -20.09 -20.82 -11.07
CA GLY A 271 -18.90 -21.65 -10.84
C GLY A 271 -17.82 -20.93 -10.03
N ASP A 272 -16.88 -21.66 -9.43
CA ASP A 272 -15.80 -21.14 -8.57
C ASP A 272 -14.98 -20.01 -9.25
N GLY A 273 -14.80 -20.06 -10.57
CA GLY A 273 -14.17 -18.96 -11.32
C GLY A 273 -14.99 -17.67 -11.35
N VAL A 274 -16.33 -17.76 -11.42
CA VAL A 274 -17.22 -16.58 -11.37
C VAL A 274 -17.18 -15.95 -9.98
N ALA A 275 -17.17 -16.77 -8.93
CA ALA A 275 -17.00 -16.28 -7.56
C ALA A 275 -15.68 -15.51 -7.39
N ALA A 276 -14.57 -16.02 -7.95
CA ALA A 276 -13.27 -15.34 -7.94
C ALA A 276 -13.33 -13.95 -8.61
N VAL A 277 -13.89 -13.86 -9.83
CA VAL A 277 -14.01 -12.57 -10.54
C VAL A 277 -14.92 -11.60 -9.79
N TYR A 278 -16.03 -12.08 -9.24
CA TYR A 278 -16.93 -11.26 -8.44
C TYR A 278 -16.21 -10.67 -7.23
N VAL A 279 -15.48 -11.48 -6.46
CA VAL A 279 -14.77 -11.01 -5.26
C VAL A 279 -13.62 -10.06 -5.62
N LEU A 280 -12.89 -10.32 -6.72
CA LEU A 280 -11.89 -9.39 -7.24
C LEU A 280 -12.48 -8.00 -7.55
N TRP A 281 -13.63 -7.97 -8.23
CA TRP A 281 -14.35 -6.73 -8.51
C TRP A 281 -14.87 -6.07 -7.24
N HIS A 282 -15.52 -6.84 -6.36
CA HIS A 282 -16.13 -6.34 -5.13
C HIS A 282 -15.11 -5.64 -4.23
N ILE A 283 -13.92 -6.24 -4.10
CA ILE A 283 -12.82 -5.64 -3.35
C ILE A 283 -12.25 -4.43 -4.08
N LEU A 284 -12.00 -4.53 -5.39
CA LEU A 284 -11.41 -3.44 -6.16
C LEU A 284 -12.28 -2.18 -6.13
N GLU A 285 -13.59 -2.30 -6.36
CA GLU A 285 -14.54 -1.17 -6.35
C GLU A 285 -14.48 -0.41 -5.02
N GLN A 286 -14.57 -1.13 -3.91
CA GLN A 286 -14.53 -0.54 -2.57
C GLN A 286 -13.14 0.00 -2.23
N TYR A 287 -12.09 -0.72 -2.62
CA TYR A 287 -10.72 -0.30 -2.37
C TYR A 287 -10.41 1.03 -3.07
N LEU A 288 -10.89 1.22 -4.31
CA LEU A 288 -10.76 2.49 -5.03
C LEU A 288 -11.44 3.63 -4.26
N ARG A 289 -12.62 3.40 -3.67
CA ARG A 289 -13.30 4.40 -2.83
C ARG A 289 -12.53 4.73 -1.56
N LEU A 290 -11.93 3.74 -0.89
CA LEU A 290 -11.07 3.98 0.28
C LEU A 290 -9.84 4.84 -0.07
N LEU A 291 -9.23 4.57 -1.23
CA LEU A 291 -8.01 5.22 -1.70
C LEU A 291 -8.28 6.60 -2.32
N HIS A 292 -9.50 6.87 -2.76
CA HIS A 292 -9.89 8.07 -3.49
C HIS A 292 -9.50 9.40 -2.82
N PRO A 293 -9.65 9.60 -1.49
CA PRO A 293 -9.20 10.82 -0.82
C PRO A 293 -7.70 11.11 -1.03
N PHE A 294 -6.89 10.08 -1.23
CA PHE A 294 -5.45 10.18 -1.38
C PHE A 294 -5.01 10.24 -2.86
N MET A 295 -5.61 9.42 -3.73
CA MET A 295 -5.27 9.33 -5.16
C MET A 295 -6.51 9.52 -6.06
N PRO A 296 -7.09 10.73 -6.14
CA PRO A 296 -8.39 10.93 -6.77
C PRO A 296 -8.42 10.66 -8.29
N PHE A 297 -7.34 10.91 -9.02
CA PHE A 297 -7.40 10.87 -10.50
C PHE A 297 -7.38 9.44 -11.04
N ILE A 298 -6.43 8.63 -10.59
CA ILE A 298 -6.30 7.24 -11.02
C ILE A 298 -7.48 6.39 -10.51
N THR A 299 -7.95 6.65 -9.28
CA THR A 299 -9.07 5.89 -8.71
C THR A 299 -10.37 6.19 -9.45
N GLU A 300 -10.65 7.45 -9.78
CA GLU A 300 -11.78 7.83 -10.64
C GLU A 300 -11.68 7.13 -11.99
N LYS A 301 -10.53 7.21 -12.66
CA LYS A 301 -10.35 6.62 -14.00
C LYS A 301 -10.58 5.10 -14.00
N ILE A 302 -10.07 4.39 -13.01
CA ILE A 302 -10.25 2.94 -12.89
C ILE A 302 -11.70 2.61 -12.53
N TRP A 303 -12.28 3.32 -11.58
CA TRP A 303 -13.65 3.07 -11.11
C TRP A 303 -14.67 3.22 -12.24
N GLN A 304 -14.50 4.24 -13.09
CA GLN A 304 -15.29 4.43 -14.31
C GLN A 304 -15.18 3.30 -15.34
N SER A 305 -14.13 2.46 -15.24
CA SER A 305 -13.85 1.37 -16.17
C SER A 305 -14.32 -0.01 -15.68
N ILE A 306 -14.89 -0.09 -14.47
CA ILE A 306 -15.48 -1.31 -13.90
C ILE A 306 -16.97 -1.08 -13.64
N PRO A 307 -17.81 -2.12 -13.51
CA PRO A 307 -19.21 -1.93 -13.10
C PRO A 307 -19.31 -1.21 -11.75
N HIS A 308 -20.12 -0.15 -11.68
CA HIS A 308 -20.26 0.69 -10.49
C HIS A 308 -21.63 1.38 -10.44
N ASN A 309 -21.88 2.14 -9.38
CA ASN A 309 -23.11 2.91 -9.20
C ASN A 309 -22.81 4.40 -8.99
N GLY A 310 -23.48 5.25 -9.75
CA GLY A 310 -23.33 6.71 -9.69
C GLY A 310 -22.42 7.26 -10.78
N CYS A 311 -22.36 8.59 -10.90
CA CYS A 311 -21.66 9.25 -12.00
C CYS A 311 -20.16 9.46 -11.73
N SER A 312 -19.73 9.44 -10.46
CA SER A 312 -18.34 9.65 -10.06
C SER A 312 -18.11 9.02 -8.69
N ILE A 313 -16.88 8.53 -8.49
CA ILE A 313 -16.46 7.94 -7.21
C ILE A 313 -16.44 8.99 -6.08
N MET A 314 -16.28 10.29 -6.41
CA MET A 314 -16.29 11.42 -5.47
C MET A 314 -17.58 11.54 -4.66
N ILE A 315 -18.72 11.16 -5.27
CA ILE A 315 -20.05 11.27 -4.65
C ILE A 315 -20.57 9.89 -4.17
N GLY A 316 -19.75 8.85 -4.30
CA GLY A 316 -20.08 7.51 -3.82
C GLY A 316 -20.03 7.42 -2.30
N PRO A 317 -20.82 6.52 -1.68
CA PRO A 317 -20.75 6.30 -0.23
C PRO A 317 -19.34 5.82 0.17
N TYR A 318 -18.82 6.27 1.31
CA TYR A 318 -17.51 5.79 1.78
C TYR A 318 -17.63 4.36 2.35
N PRO A 319 -16.73 3.41 2.01
CA PRO A 319 -16.87 2.02 2.42
C PRO A 319 -16.75 1.80 3.93
N VAL A 320 -17.66 0.99 4.46
CA VAL A 320 -17.65 0.52 5.85
C VAL A 320 -17.71 -1.01 5.92
N VAL A 321 -17.37 -1.60 7.07
CA VAL A 321 -17.20 -3.06 7.22
C VAL A 321 -18.45 -3.86 6.78
N LYS A 322 -19.64 -3.32 7.04
CA LYS A 322 -20.92 -3.93 6.65
C LYS A 322 -21.12 -4.05 5.12
N ASP A 323 -20.36 -3.28 4.34
CA ASP A 323 -20.45 -3.29 2.87
C ASP A 323 -19.59 -4.41 2.25
N VAL A 324 -18.65 -4.97 3.01
CA VAL A 324 -17.86 -6.15 2.58
C VAL A 324 -18.74 -7.38 2.71
N LEU A 325 -18.63 -8.35 1.81
CA LEU A 325 -19.32 -9.64 1.99
C LEU A 325 -18.46 -10.57 2.84
N PRO A 326 -19.01 -11.32 3.82
CA PRO A 326 -20.38 -11.32 4.33
C PRO A 326 -20.64 -10.31 5.46
N GLY A 327 -19.85 -9.24 5.55
CA GLY A 327 -20.03 -8.16 6.54
C GLY A 327 -19.42 -8.46 7.90
N ARG A 328 -18.56 -9.50 7.96
CA ARG A 328 -17.95 -10.00 9.19
C ARG A 328 -16.54 -10.53 8.93
N PHE A 329 -15.79 -10.63 10.01
CA PHE A 329 -14.47 -11.28 10.03
C PHE A 329 -14.61 -12.81 9.98
N ASP A 330 -13.63 -13.45 9.38
CA ASP A 330 -13.48 -14.91 9.28
C ASP A 330 -12.09 -15.32 9.75
N LEU A 331 -11.92 -15.35 11.08
CA LEU A 331 -10.63 -15.65 11.71
C LEU A 331 -10.15 -17.08 11.43
N ASP A 332 -11.08 -18.00 11.16
CA ASP A 332 -10.75 -19.37 10.76
C ASP A 332 -10.12 -19.40 9.35
N ALA A 333 -10.71 -18.69 8.39
CA ALA A 333 -10.13 -18.55 7.06
C ALA A 333 -8.75 -17.85 7.11
N GLU A 334 -8.61 -16.79 7.91
CA GLU A 334 -7.32 -16.13 8.14
C GLU A 334 -6.26 -17.06 8.75
N ALA A 335 -6.61 -17.86 9.75
CA ALA A 335 -5.68 -18.80 10.35
C ALA A 335 -5.27 -19.92 9.35
N LYS A 336 -6.23 -20.45 8.58
CA LYS A 336 -5.98 -21.53 7.61
C LYS A 336 -5.13 -21.06 6.42
N ILE A 337 -5.52 -19.97 5.76
CA ILE A 337 -4.71 -19.41 4.66
C ILE A 337 -3.37 -18.89 5.19
N GLY A 338 -3.31 -18.31 6.39
CA GLY A 338 -2.06 -17.92 7.03
C GLY A 338 -1.05 -19.07 7.15
N LYS A 339 -1.52 -20.28 7.51
CA LYS A 339 -0.68 -21.49 7.53
C LYS A 339 -0.18 -21.87 6.13
N ILE A 340 -1.05 -21.86 5.12
CA ILE A 340 -0.71 -22.17 3.73
C ILE A 340 0.32 -21.16 3.18
N CYS A 341 0.05 -19.86 3.32
CA CYS A 341 0.95 -18.79 2.88
C CYS A 341 2.30 -18.86 3.58
N SER A 342 2.33 -19.22 4.87
CA SER A 342 3.58 -19.41 5.63
C SER A 342 4.44 -20.53 5.06
N ILE A 343 3.83 -21.64 4.62
CA ILE A 343 4.54 -22.78 4.01
C ILE A 343 5.05 -22.40 2.61
N ILE A 344 4.18 -21.83 1.77
CA ILE A 344 4.55 -21.36 0.43
C ILE A 344 5.68 -20.32 0.53
N GLY A 345 5.58 -19.40 1.50
CA GLY A 345 6.60 -18.41 1.78
C GLY A 345 7.94 -19.02 2.16
N GLU A 346 7.96 -20.08 2.97
CA GLU A 346 9.19 -20.79 3.32
C GLU A 346 9.81 -21.49 2.09
N ILE A 347 9.00 -22.12 1.24
CA ILE A 347 9.47 -22.70 -0.02
C ILE A 347 10.07 -21.63 -0.93
N ARG A 348 9.36 -20.52 -1.15
CA ARG A 348 9.84 -19.39 -1.96
C ARG A 348 11.13 -18.77 -1.40
N LYS A 349 11.24 -18.67 -0.06
CA LYS A 349 12.44 -18.19 0.62
C LYS A 349 13.63 -19.11 0.37
N ILE A 350 13.48 -20.42 0.56
CA ILE A 350 14.55 -21.39 0.29
C ILE A 350 15.02 -21.28 -1.16
N ARG A 351 14.08 -21.21 -2.11
CA ARG A 351 14.40 -21.01 -3.53
C ARG A 351 15.21 -19.73 -3.79
N SER A 352 14.80 -18.62 -3.19
CA SER A 352 15.50 -17.33 -3.34
C SER A 352 16.89 -17.36 -2.71
N GLU A 353 17.03 -17.98 -1.54
CA GLU A 353 18.32 -18.12 -0.85
C GLU A 353 19.29 -18.96 -1.65
N LEU A 354 18.80 -20.00 -2.32
CA LEU A 354 19.59 -20.88 -3.19
C LEU A 354 19.67 -20.37 -4.64
N LYS A 355 19.21 -19.14 -4.90
CA LYS A 355 19.22 -18.48 -6.22
C LYS A 355 18.61 -19.34 -7.34
N ILE A 356 17.63 -20.17 -7.01
CA ILE A 356 16.91 -21.01 -7.97
C ILE A 356 16.11 -20.10 -8.90
N ASN A 357 16.18 -20.35 -10.20
CA ASN A 357 15.38 -19.63 -11.18
C ASN A 357 13.89 -19.71 -10.78
N PRO A 358 13.19 -18.57 -10.58
CA PRO A 358 11.80 -18.56 -10.15
C PRO A 358 10.81 -19.29 -11.09
N ALA A 359 11.19 -19.48 -12.37
CA ALA A 359 10.34 -20.16 -13.35
C ALA A 359 10.45 -21.70 -13.29
N LEU A 360 11.53 -22.25 -12.72
CA LEU A 360 11.73 -23.70 -12.65
C LEU A 360 10.73 -24.32 -11.67
N ARG A 361 10.16 -25.46 -12.04
CA ARG A 361 9.34 -26.24 -11.13
C ARG A 361 10.21 -27.25 -10.38
N ILE A 362 9.81 -27.56 -9.16
CA ILE A 362 10.57 -28.40 -8.22
C ILE A 362 9.63 -29.39 -7.54
N GLU A 363 10.18 -30.51 -7.07
CA GLU A 363 9.43 -31.46 -6.25
C GLU A 363 9.55 -31.10 -4.76
N ALA A 364 8.43 -31.13 -4.05
CA ALA A 364 8.40 -30.88 -2.62
C ALA A 364 7.59 -31.95 -1.86
N TYR A 365 8.08 -32.28 -0.67
CA TYR A 365 7.42 -33.15 0.29
C TYR A 365 7.13 -32.33 1.54
N ILE A 366 5.95 -32.50 2.12
CA ILE A 366 5.58 -31.83 3.35
C ILE A 366 5.02 -32.88 4.30
N LYS A 367 5.66 -33.08 5.44
CA LYS A 367 5.11 -33.87 6.53
C LYS A 367 4.25 -32.93 7.39
N PRO A 368 2.91 -33.06 7.35
CA PRO A 368 2.03 -32.15 8.07
C PRO A 368 2.15 -32.37 9.58
N SER A 369 1.96 -31.30 10.36
CA SER A 369 2.05 -31.37 11.83
C SER A 369 0.89 -32.11 12.50
N SER A 370 -0.22 -32.32 11.78
CA SER A 370 -1.42 -33.02 12.29
C SER A 370 -2.35 -33.41 11.12
N PRO A 371 -3.28 -34.37 11.32
CA PRO A 371 -4.27 -34.74 10.29
C PRO A 371 -5.16 -33.59 9.81
N VAL A 372 -5.43 -32.61 10.69
CA VAL A 372 -6.20 -31.41 10.32
C VAL A 372 -5.43 -30.54 9.32
N VAL A 373 -4.11 -30.43 9.51
CA VAL A 373 -3.24 -29.66 8.62
C VAL A 373 -3.01 -30.41 7.31
N GLU A 374 -2.86 -31.75 7.36
CA GLU A 374 -2.80 -32.60 6.18
C GLU A 374 -4.02 -32.38 5.27
N LYS A 375 -5.22 -32.55 5.82
CA LYS A 375 -6.47 -32.30 5.09
C LYS A 375 -6.56 -30.88 4.52
N LEU A 376 -6.13 -29.87 5.27
CA LEU A 376 -6.09 -28.48 4.78
C LEU A 376 -5.17 -28.34 3.56
N MET A 377 -3.99 -28.98 3.59
CA MET A 377 -3.05 -28.95 2.47
C MET A 377 -3.54 -29.77 1.28
N GLU A 378 -4.19 -30.91 1.51
CA GLU A 378 -4.83 -31.72 0.45
C GLU A 378 -5.87 -30.91 -0.31
N GLU A 379 -6.81 -30.29 0.42
CA GLU A 379 -7.88 -29.44 -0.12
C GLU A 379 -7.35 -28.22 -0.88
N ASN A 380 -6.11 -27.78 -0.61
CA ASN A 380 -5.48 -26.61 -1.23
C ASN A 380 -4.23 -26.94 -2.05
N SER A 381 -4.03 -28.21 -2.40
CA SER A 381 -2.82 -28.70 -3.06
C SER A 381 -2.55 -28.00 -4.39
N SER A 382 -3.58 -27.74 -5.20
CA SER A 382 -3.47 -27.00 -6.45
C SER A 382 -2.90 -25.58 -6.26
N TYR A 383 -3.35 -24.87 -5.22
CA TYR A 383 -2.83 -23.56 -4.89
C TYR A 383 -1.37 -23.61 -4.43
N ILE A 384 -1.02 -24.58 -3.58
CA ILE A 384 0.36 -24.75 -3.11
C ILE A 384 1.28 -25.03 -4.30
N ILE A 385 0.90 -25.95 -5.17
CA ILE A 385 1.67 -26.33 -6.37
C ILE A 385 1.90 -25.11 -7.27
N GLU A 386 0.85 -24.36 -7.62
CA GLU A 386 0.99 -23.22 -8.53
C GLU A 386 1.74 -22.04 -7.89
N LEU A 387 1.38 -21.67 -6.66
CA LEU A 387 1.96 -20.51 -5.97
C LEU A 387 3.42 -20.77 -5.56
N ALA A 388 3.78 -22.00 -5.18
CA ALA A 388 5.17 -22.34 -4.85
C ALA A 388 5.99 -22.81 -6.08
N ARG A 389 5.37 -22.87 -7.27
CA ARG A 389 5.99 -23.37 -8.51
C ARG A 389 6.55 -24.78 -8.34
N LEU A 390 5.69 -25.71 -7.97
CA LEU A 390 6.02 -27.13 -7.81
C LEU A 390 5.61 -27.92 -9.06
N ASP A 391 6.31 -29.01 -9.33
CA ASP A 391 5.87 -30.06 -10.27
C ASP A 391 4.97 -31.06 -9.55
N LYS A 392 5.35 -31.42 -8.32
CA LYS A 392 4.66 -32.40 -7.50
C LYS A 392 4.75 -32.00 -6.03
N LEU A 393 3.64 -32.21 -5.33
CA LEU A 393 3.52 -32.05 -3.90
C LEU A 393 3.10 -33.39 -3.28
N SER A 394 3.89 -33.88 -2.35
CA SER A 394 3.62 -35.10 -1.58
C SER A 394 3.44 -34.73 -0.11
N LEU A 395 2.39 -35.22 0.55
CA LEU A 395 2.07 -34.88 1.95
C LEU A 395 2.54 -35.94 2.96
N PHE A 396 3.75 -36.44 2.76
CA PHE A 396 4.40 -37.45 3.58
C PHE A 396 5.92 -37.24 3.53
N GLU A 397 6.68 -38.06 4.26
CA GLU A 397 8.14 -37.97 4.29
C GLU A 397 8.77 -38.27 2.92
N PRO A 398 9.87 -37.59 2.55
CA PRO A 398 10.58 -37.91 1.31
C PRO A 398 11.18 -39.33 1.38
N PRO A 399 11.46 -39.95 0.22
CA PRO A 399 12.23 -41.19 0.18
C PRO A 399 13.64 -40.97 0.78
N ASP A 400 14.23 -42.03 1.36
CA ASP A 400 15.59 -42.01 1.90
C ASP A 400 16.64 -41.91 0.78
N LYS A 401 16.81 -40.68 0.27
CA LYS A 401 17.74 -40.31 -0.78
C LYS A 401 18.35 -38.94 -0.45
N LYS A 402 19.60 -38.73 -0.86
CA LYS A 402 20.26 -37.41 -0.85
C LYS A 402 19.59 -36.45 -1.86
N GLY A 403 19.90 -35.16 -1.76
CA GLY A 403 19.36 -34.15 -2.67
C GLY A 403 18.18 -33.34 -2.14
N PHE A 404 17.76 -33.56 -0.88
CA PHE A 404 16.73 -32.77 -0.22
C PHE A 404 17.32 -31.71 0.71
N ILE A 405 16.71 -30.54 0.72
CA ILE A 405 16.85 -29.57 1.81
C ILE A 405 15.60 -29.61 2.68
N SER A 406 15.79 -29.68 4.00
CA SER A 406 14.70 -29.65 4.97
C SER A 406 14.59 -28.29 5.67
N SER A 407 13.37 -27.90 6.01
CA SER A 407 13.05 -26.75 6.86
C SER A 407 11.79 -27.07 7.67
N VAL A 408 11.64 -26.45 8.84
CA VAL A 408 10.46 -26.63 9.67
C VAL A 408 9.69 -25.32 9.76
N LYS A 409 8.39 -25.37 9.46
CA LYS A 409 7.49 -24.22 9.57
C LYS A 409 6.16 -24.65 10.16
N ASN A 410 5.70 -23.95 11.20
CA ASN A 410 4.44 -24.28 11.89
C ASN A 410 4.35 -25.76 12.32
N ASN A 411 5.47 -26.30 12.79
CA ASN A 411 5.66 -27.71 13.16
C ASN A 411 5.46 -28.72 12.02
N SER A 412 5.33 -28.26 10.77
CA SER A 412 5.34 -29.11 9.58
C SER A 412 6.76 -29.12 9.01
N GLU A 413 7.21 -30.29 8.59
CA GLU A 413 8.55 -30.47 8.01
C GLU A 413 8.41 -30.37 6.49
N ILE A 414 9.18 -29.48 5.87
CA ILE A 414 9.16 -29.17 4.45
C ILE A 414 10.47 -29.66 3.86
N TYR A 415 10.39 -30.45 2.81
CA TYR A 415 11.52 -30.99 2.08
C TYR A 415 11.42 -30.58 0.62
N ILE A 416 12.51 -30.06 0.06
CA ILE A 416 12.58 -29.64 -1.34
C ILE A 416 13.68 -30.43 -2.02
N PHE A 417 13.35 -31.09 -3.13
CA PHE A 417 14.31 -31.82 -3.94
C PHE A 417 15.03 -30.88 -4.92
N LEU A 418 16.36 -30.87 -4.91
CA LEU A 418 17.17 -29.89 -5.63
C LEU A 418 18.27 -30.48 -6.52
N GLU A 419 18.50 -31.79 -6.47
CA GLU A 419 19.60 -32.46 -7.18
C GLU A 419 19.54 -32.23 -8.71
N ASP A 420 18.34 -32.25 -9.28
CA ASP A 420 18.14 -32.08 -10.74
C ASP A 420 18.04 -30.61 -11.19
N VAL A 421 18.04 -29.67 -10.24
CA VAL A 421 17.67 -28.25 -10.47
C VAL A 421 18.86 -27.32 -10.32
N ILE A 422 19.86 -27.73 -9.54
CA ILE A 422 21.06 -26.94 -9.24
C ILE A 422 22.29 -27.83 -9.41
N ASP A 423 23.30 -27.36 -10.13
CA ASP A 423 24.64 -27.94 -10.03
C ASP A 423 25.24 -27.56 -8.67
N LEU A 424 24.97 -28.39 -7.66
CA LEU A 424 25.41 -28.17 -6.29
C LEU A 424 26.94 -28.06 -6.17
N ARG A 425 27.69 -28.72 -7.08
CA ARG A 425 29.17 -28.65 -7.09
C ARG A 425 29.64 -27.30 -7.61
N SER A 426 29.10 -26.85 -8.74
CA SER A 426 29.40 -25.52 -9.29
C SER A 426 29.02 -24.41 -8.31
N GLU A 427 27.88 -24.53 -7.63
CA GLU A 427 27.42 -23.53 -6.67
C GLU A 427 28.28 -23.51 -5.39
N LEU A 428 28.75 -24.68 -4.91
CA LEU A 428 29.75 -24.76 -3.83
C LEU A 428 31.04 -24.03 -4.22
N GLU A 429 31.58 -24.28 -5.41
CA GLU A 429 32.79 -23.60 -5.88
C GLU A 429 32.58 -22.09 -5.98
N ARG A 430 31.43 -21.66 -6.53
CA ARG A 430 31.06 -20.24 -6.65
C ARG A 430 31.02 -19.55 -5.28
N ILE A 431 30.34 -20.14 -4.30
CA ILE A 431 30.20 -19.58 -2.94
C ILE A 431 31.56 -19.54 -2.23
N ASN A 432 32.35 -20.61 -2.32
CA ASN A 432 33.70 -20.63 -1.73
C ASN A 432 34.60 -19.55 -2.33
N ASN A 433 34.56 -19.35 -3.66
CA ASN A 433 35.30 -18.29 -4.35
C ASN A 433 34.83 -16.88 -3.92
N GLU A 434 33.53 -16.68 -3.77
CA GLU A 434 32.95 -15.42 -3.30
C GLU A 434 33.34 -15.11 -1.85
N ILE A 435 33.28 -16.12 -0.96
CA ILE A 435 33.76 -16.05 0.42
C ILE A 435 35.25 -15.69 0.46
N ALA A 436 36.09 -16.31 -0.37
CA ALA A 436 37.52 -16.03 -0.43
C ALA A 436 37.80 -14.58 -0.85
N LYS A 437 37.06 -14.07 -1.85
CA LYS A 437 37.16 -12.68 -2.31
C LYS A 437 36.76 -11.68 -1.22
N ILE A 438 35.59 -11.86 -0.60
CA ILE A 438 35.10 -10.97 0.46
C ILE A 438 36.02 -11.02 1.68
N ASN A 439 36.53 -12.19 2.07
CA ASN A 439 37.51 -12.29 3.15
C ASN A 439 38.81 -11.54 2.86
N THR A 440 39.26 -11.53 1.60
CA THR A 440 40.45 -10.78 1.18
C THR A 440 40.23 -9.28 1.33
N ASP A 441 39.09 -8.76 0.89
CA ASP A 441 38.75 -7.35 1.02
C ASP A 441 38.48 -6.95 2.47
N ARG A 442 37.82 -7.82 3.25
CA ARG A 442 37.64 -7.65 4.71
C ARG A 442 38.98 -7.52 5.41
N LYS A 443 39.95 -8.40 5.12
CA LYS A 443 41.31 -8.33 5.69
C LYS A 443 42.00 -7.01 5.35
N LYS A 444 41.83 -6.47 4.14
CA LYS A 444 42.39 -5.17 3.74
C LYS A 444 41.77 -4.02 4.52
N SER A 445 40.44 -3.96 4.61
CA SER A 445 39.73 -2.91 5.35
C SER A 445 40.01 -2.98 6.85
N TYR A 446 40.04 -4.19 7.43
CA TYR A 446 40.41 -4.40 8.82
C TYR A 446 41.82 -3.89 9.12
N LYS A 447 42.83 -4.27 8.30
CA LYS A 447 44.21 -3.78 8.46
C LYS A 447 44.33 -2.25 8.40
N LYS A 448 43.53 -1.58 7.58
CA LYS A 448 43.49 -0.11 7.53
C LYS A 448 42.91 0.49 8.81
N LEU A 449 41.80 -0.07 9.30
CA LEU A 449 41.12 0.39 10.51
C LEU A 449 41.88 0.07 11.80
N THR A 450 42.77 -0.94 11.80
CA THR A 450 43.65 -1.24 12.94
C THR A 450 45.01 -0.53 12.86
N ASN A 451 45.31 0.23 11.80
CA ASN A 451 46.57 0.96 11.67
C ASN A 451 46.45 2.35 12.33
N PRO A 452 47.21 2.63 13.41
CA PRO A 452 47.14 3.92 14.12
C PRO A 452 47.44 5.12 13.22
N GLN A 453 48.43 5.00 12.32
CA GLN A 453 48.80 6.08 11.39
C GLN A 453 47.71 6.39 10.37
N PHE A 454 46.88 5.41 10.01
CA PHE A 454 45.75 5.62 9.10
C PHE A 454 44.60 6.32 9.80
N LEU A 455 44.29 5.94 11.05
CA LEU A 455 43.24 6.57 11.84
C LEU A 455 43.53 8.05 12.15
N GLU A 456 44.80 8.40 12.35
CA GLU A 456 45.20 9.78 12.62
C GLU A 456 45.28 10.65 11.35
N LYS A 457 45.74 10.10 10.22
CA LYS A 457 46.00 10.88 9.00
C LYS A 457 44.86 10.88 7.97
N ALA A 458 43.95 9.90 8.01
CA ALA A 458 42.89 9.79 7.02
C ALA A 458 41.71 10.73 7.31
N PRO A 459 41.09 11.36 6.29
CA PRO A 459 39.85 12.11 6.46
C PRO A 459 38.73 11.26 7.07
N LYS A 460 37.93 11.83 8.00
CA LYS A 460 36.80 11.15 8.67
C LYS A 460 35.84 10.44 7.70
N LYS A 461 35.60 11.03 6.53
CA LYS A 461 34.74 10.45 5.47
C LYS A 461 35.29 9.12 4.91
N ILE A 462 36.61 8.97 4.85
CA ILE A 462 37.28 7.76 4.36
C ILE A 462 37.25 6.66 5.44
N ILE A 463 37.46 7.04 6.72
CA ILE A 463 37.35 6.12 7.86
C ILE A 463 35.94 5.54 7.94
N GLN A 464 34.91 6.39 7.92
CA GLN A 464 33.50 5.94 7.90
C GLN A 464 33.17 5.04 6.70
N LYS A 465 33.76 5.31 5.52
CA LYS A 465 33.56 4.47 4.34
C LYS A 465 34.16 3.07 4.52
N GLU A 466 35.36 2.97 5.09
CA GLU A 466 36.00 1.67 5.37
C GLU A 466 35.30 0.91 6.51
N GLU A 467 34.80 1.59 7.54
CA GLU A 467 33.95 0.97 8.59
C GLU A 467 32.65 0.41 8.00
N THR A 468 32.01 1.17 7.11
CA THR A 468 30.78 0.73 6.43
C THR A 468 31.04 -0.49 5.55
N LYS A 469 32.15 -0.50 4.80
CA LYS A 469 32.57 -1.66 3.99
C LYS A 469 32.82 -2.88 4.86
N LEU A 470 33.48 -2.72 6.01
CA LEU A 470 33.76 -3.84 6.92
C LEU A 470 32.46 -4.45 7.44
N LYS A 471 31.53 -3.61 7.92
CA LYS A 471 30.20 -4.06 8.37
C LYS A 471 29.41 -4.76 7.27
N GLN A 472 29.46 -4.25 6.03
CA GLN A 472 28.82 -4.91 4.88
C GLN A 472 29.46 -6.26 4.56
N ALA A 473 30.80 -6.35 4.56
CA ALA A 473 31.52 -7.59 4.31
C ALA A 473 31.20 -8.67 5.35
N ASP A 474 31.15 -8.33 6.64
CA ASP A 474 30.79 -9.27 7.70
C ASP A 474 29.34 -9.77 7.56
N LYS A 475 28.41 -8.87 7.20
CA LYS A 475 27.03 -9.26 6.93
C LYS A 475 26.93 -10.22 5.75
N SER A 476 27.63 -9.94 4.64
CA SER A 476 27.65 -10.81 3.46
C SER A 476 28.29 -12.17 3.73
N LEU A 477 29.41 -12.22 4.48
CA LEU A 477 30.05 -13.47 4.87
C LEU A 477 29.15 -14.34 5.73
N LYS A 478 28.38 -13.75 6.65
CA LYS A 478 27.42 -14.50 7.45
C LYS A 478 26.39 -15.22 6.57
N VAL A 479 25.79 -14.50 5.62
CA VAL A 479 24.80 -15.06 4.68
C VAL A 479 25.39 -16.15 3.80
N LEU A 480 26.59 -15.93 3.24
CA LEU A 480 27.24 -16.91 2.36
C LEU A 480 27.64 -18.19 3.11
N ASN A 481 28.09 -18.08 4.37
CA ASN A 481 28.39 -19.27 5.18
C ASN A 481 27.11 -20.05 5.54
N GLU A 482 26.02 -19.37 5.87
CA GLU A 482 24.71 -20.02 6.09
C GLU A 482 24.23 -20.75 4.83
N GLN A 483 24.42 -20.16 3.65
CA GLN A 483 24.14 -20.83 2.36
C GLN A 483 25.05 -22.04 2.11
N LEU A 484 26.35 -21.92 2.42
CA LEU A 484 27.32 -22.99 2.24
C LEU A 484 26.98 -24.22 3.08
N GLU A 485 26.63 -24.03 4.35
CA GLU A 485 26.25 -25.12 5.25
C GLU A 485 24.98 -25.83 4.77
N LYS A 486 23.99 -25.08 4.23
CA LYS A 486 22.78 -25.66 3.63
C LYS A 486 23.10 -26.50 2.40
N ILE A 487 23.98 -26.05 1.52
CA ILE A 487 24.35 -26.81 0.32
C ILE A 487 25.11 -28.08 0.70
N LYS A 488 26.02 -27.99 1.69
CA LYS A 488 26.73 -29.17 2.20
C LYS A 488 25.79 -30.20 2.83
N SER A 489 24.68 -29.80 3.44
CA SER A 489 23.71 -30.75 4.00
C SER A 489 22.89 -31.49 2.93
N ILE A 490 22.90 -31.01 1.67
CA ILE A 490 22.17 -31.61 0.55
C ILE A 490 22.99 -32.72 -0.14
N ILE A 491 24.33 -32.60 -0.13
CA ILE A 491 25.32 -33.50 -0.75
C ILE A 491 25.70 -34.62 0.22
#